data_AF-A0A8S4NB35-F1
#
_entry.id   AF-A0A8S4NB35-F1
#
_cell.length_a   1.000
_cell.length_b   1.000
_cell.length_c   1.000
_cell.angle_alpha   90.00
_cell.angle_beta   90.00
_cell.angle_gamma   90.00
#
_symmetry.space_group_name_H-M   'P 1'
#
loop_
_entity.id
_entity.type
_entity.pdbx_description
1 polymer ?
#
loop_
_entity_poly.entity_id
_entity_poly.type
_entity_poly.pdbx_seq_one_letter_code
_entity_poly.pdbx_strand_id
1 'polypeptide(L)'
;AAHYITFDGHTYDVQTGCWQILAVLYDGIEGHDHPIFKVTAHLLTGDHEADPEHEHGGGDPEWPDDVSYINTVEIELGQHKYSIDRDRVITDWDTGEHIAVPSYEETEHVPVDGPWTIFFDEYDEIVYITVWPIGFELSFHGRGTGRVHFKIPQSYKGKEIAGMCGNFNGDPDDDFPEFIRNYVNPGRVFGMIHSTFCDI
;
A
#
# COMPACT_ATOMS: atom_id res chain seq x y z
N ALA A 1 2.16 18.79 2.16
CA ALA A 1 2.89 17.78 1.37
C ALA A 1 1.85 16.88 0.74
N ALA A 2 2.11 16.32 -0.44
CA ALA A 2 1.21 15.32 -1.03
C ALA A 2 1.34 13.99 -0.25
N HIS A 3 0.23 13.29 -0.05
CA HIS A 3 0.19 12.03 0.70
C HIS A 3 0.35 10.78 -0.18
N TYR A 4 0.18 10.91 -1.50
CA TYR A 4 0.39 9.84 -2.47
C TYR A 4 1.48 10.23 -3.46
N ILE A 5 2.33 9.25 -3.78
CA ILE A 5 3.39 9.34 -4.78
C ILE A 5 3.33 8.05 -5.61
N THR A 6 3.16 8.19 -6.92
CA THR A 6 3.15 7.05 -7.86
C THR A 6 4.56 6.54 -8.11
N PHE A 7 4.69 5.41 -8.82
CA PHE A 7 5.99 4.83 -9.15
C PHE A 7 6.87 5.75 -10.00
N ASP A 8 6.27 6.53 -10.90
CA ASP A 8 7.00 7.47 -11.76
C ASP A 8 7.13 8.88 -11.14
N GLY A 9 6.55 9.08 -9.94
CA GLY A 9 6.75 10.26 -9.12
C GLY A 9 5.66 11.32 -9.22
N HIS A 10 4.53 11.02 -9.89
CA HIS A 10 3.33 11.86 -9.82
C HIS A 10 2.82 11.94 -8.39
N THR A 11 2.51 13.15 -7.92
CA THR A 11 2.07 13.39 -6.54
C THR A 11 0.66 13.94 -6.50
N TYR A 12 -0.18 13.41 -5.59
CA TYR A 12 -1.57 13.84 -5.46
C TYR A 12 -2.10 13.55 -4.05
N ASP A 13 -3.31 14.04 -3.76
CA ASP A 13 -3.98 13.87 -2.48
C ASP A 13 -5.37 13.28 -2.66
N VAL A 14 -5.69 12.26 -1.87
CA VAL A 14 -7.02 11.63 -1.78
C VAL A 14 -7.33 11.38 -0.31
N GLN A 15 -8.56 11.73 0.09
CA GLN A 15 -9.15 11.31 1.35
C GLN A 15 -10.28 10.34 1.02
N THR A 16 -10.28 9.15 1.65
CA THR A 16 -11.28 8.11 1.38
C THR A 16 -11.44 7.16 2.56
N GLY A 17 -12.69 6.72 2.82
CA GLY A 17 -13.03 5.67 3.78
C GLY A 17 -13.29 4.33 3.09
N CYS A 18 -12.55 4.06 2.01
CA CYS A 18 -12.75 2.90 1.17
C CYS A 18 -11.47 2.07 1.04
N TRP A 19 -11.64 0.82 0.71
CA TRP A 19 -10.61 -0.02 0.14
C TRP A 19 -10.14 0.54 -1.21
N GLN A 20 -8.82 0.63 -1.37
CA GLN A 20 -8.13 1.11 -2.56
C GLN A 20 -7.24 0.02 -3.12
N ILE A 21 -7.24 -0.12 -4.46
CA ILE A 21 -6.18 -0.85 -5.17
C ILE A 21 -4.97 0.07 -5.26
N LEU A 22 -3.94 -0.23 -4.47
CA LEU A 22 -2.69 0.53 -4.50
C LEU A 22 -1.93 0.21 -5.79
N ALA A 23 -1.75 -1.06 -6.08
CA ALA A 23 -1.10 -1.50 -7.31
C ALA A 23 -1.53 -2.93 -7.65
N VAL A 24 -1.75 -3.20 -8.92
CA VAL A 24 -2.06 -4.53 -9.45
C VAL A 24 -1.32 -4.72 -10.76
N LEU A 25 -0.72 -5.89 -10.95
CA LEU A 25 -0.24 -6.36 -12.24
C LEU A 25 -1.27 -7.35 -12.79
N TYR A 26 -1.95 -6.98 -13.88
CA TYR A 26 -2.90 -7.86 -14.55
C TYR A 26 -2.20 -8.97 -15.35
N ASP A 27 -2.86 -10.12 -15.46
CA ASP A 27 -2.40 -11.26 -16.27
C ASP A 27 -2.52 -10.91 -17.77
N GLY A 28 -1.46 -10.30 -18.30
CA GLY A 28 -1.34 -9.90 -19.70
C GLY A 28 -0.21 -10.67 -20.38
N ILE A 29 -0.57 -11.73 -21.09
CA ILE A 29 0.23 -12.54 -22.05
C ILE A 29 1.23 -13.51 -21.38
N GLU A 30 1.01 -14.81 -21.61
CA GLU A 30 1.90 -15.91 -21.24
C GLU A 30 3.38 -15.60 -21.52
N GLY A 31 4.24 -15.76 -20.51
CA GLY A 31 5.70 -15.68 -20.63
C GLY A 31 6.43 -14.82 -19.60
N HIS A 32 5.93 -14.65 -18.38
CA HIS A 32 6.56 -13.74 -17.41
C HIS A 32 7.64 -14.39 -16.55
N ASP A 33 8.81 -13.76 -16.51
CA ASP A 33 9.89 -13.97 -15.52
C ASP A 33 9.53 -13.42 -14.11
N HIS A 34 8.29 -12.96 -13.92
CA HIS A 34 7.86 -12.20 -12.75
C HIS A 34 6.48 -12.65 -12.23
N PRO A 35 6.31 -12.79 -10.90
CA PRO A 35 5.01 -13.09 -10.30
C PRO A 35 4.02 -11.92 -10.44
N ILE A 36 2.76 -12.26 -10.73
CA ILE A 36 1.62 -11.33 -10.64
C ILE A 36 1.37 -10.94 -9.19
N PHE A 37 0.88 -9.72 -8.99
CA PHE A 37 0.57 -9.20 -7.66
C PHE A 37 -0.63 -8.27 -7.65
N LYS A 38 -1.22 -8.15 -6.47
CA LYS A 38 -2.20 -7.13 -6.11
C LYS A 38 -1.93 -6.67 -4.68
N VAL A 39 -1.82 -5.36 -4.50
CA VAL A 39 -1.69 -4.71 -3.20
C VAL A 39 -2.89 -3.79 -3.02
N THR A 40 -3.63 -4.00 -1.94
CA THR A 40 -4.80 -3.21 -1.56
C THR A 40 -4.59 -2.60 -0.18
N ALA A 41 -5.23 -1.47 0.08
CA ALA A 41 -5.24 -0.87 1.41
C ALA A 41 -6.67 -0.48 1.79
N HIS A 42 -7.05 -0.78 3.02
CA HIS A 42 -8.27 -0.30 3.63
C HIS A 42 -8.01 1.01 4.34
N LEU A 43 -8.64 2.07 3.85
CA LEU A 43 -8.60 3.37 4.52
C LEU A 43 -9.90 3.60 5.27
N LEU A 44 -9.77 4.11 6.49
CA LEU A 44 -10.89 4.53 7.32
C LEU A 44 -10.89 6.06 7.43
N THR A 45 -12.07 6.65 7.50
CA THR A 45 -12.26 8.06 7.87
C THR A 45 -12.68 8.15 9.33
N GLY A 46 -12.15 9.12 10.06
CA GLY A 46 -12.60 9.38 11.43
C GLY A 46 -12.06 10.67 11.99
N ASP A 47 -12.69 11.11 13.09
CA ASP A 47 -12.24 12.26 13.86
C ASP A 47 -10.81 11.98 14.39
N HIS A 48 -10.02 13.05 14.52
CA HIS A 48 -8.59 13.11 14.87
C HIS A 48 -8.11 12.22 16.04
N GLU A 49 -9.01 11.60 16.82
CA GLU A 49 -8.70 10.73 17.97
C GLU A 49 -8.16 9.34 17.59
N ALA A 50 -8.25 8.92 16.33
CA ALA A 50 -7.68 7.64 15.86
C ALA A 50 -6.17 7.72 15.53
N ASP A 51 -5.55 8.89 15.72
CA ASP A 51 -4.10 9.08 15.60
C ASP A 51 -3.48 9.28 16.99
N PRO A 52 -2.95 8.22 17.62
CA PRO A 52 -2.35 8.31 18.94
C PRO A 52 -1.01 9.08 18.96
N GLU A 53 -0.42 9.42 17.81
CA GLU A 53 0.86 10.15 17.74
C GLU A 53 0.69 11.66 17.54
N HIS A 54 -0.50 12.14 17.18
CA HIS A 54 -0.80 13.57 17.11
C HIS A 54 -1.37 14.10 18.44
N GLU A 55 -0.52 14.16 19.48
CA GLU A 55 -0.76 14.96 20.71
C GLU A 55 -0.68 16.49 20.46
N HIS A 56 -0.91 16.96 19.23
CA HIS A 56 -1.00 18.38 18.92
C HIS A 56 -2.44 18.83 18.79
N GLY A 57 -3.05 19.06 19.95
CA GLY A 57 -3.97 20.18 20.15
C GLY A 57 -5.38 19.95 19.64
N GLY A 58 -6.33 19.96 20.58
CA GLY A 58 -7.73 19.74 20.28
C GLY A 58 -8.41 20.87 19.52
N GLY A 59 -9.59 20.54 19.00
CA GLY A 59 -10.71 21.47 18.82
C GLY A 59 -10.40 22.77 18.08
N ASP A 60 -9.65 22.69 16.98
CA ASP A 60 -9.67 23.76 15.98
C ASP A 60 -10.87 23.53 15.04
N PRO A 61 -11.92 24.37 15.06
CA PRO A 61 -13.11 24.20 14.23
C PRO A 61 -12.87 24.51 12.75
N GLU A 62 -11.65 24.90 12.38
CA GLU A 62 -11.26 25.29 11.02
C GLU A 62 -10.56 24.16 10.24
N TRP A 63 -10.32 23.00 10.87
CA TRP A 63 -9.84 21.78 10.18
C TRP A 63 -11.03 20.87 9.83
N PRO A 64 -11.20 20.49 8.55
CA PRO A 64 -12.33 19.64 8.16
C PRO A 64 -12.17 18.23 8.72
N ASP A 65 -13.26 17.69 9.28
CA ASP A 65 -13.44 16.37 9.90
C ASP A 65 -13.26 15.16 8.94
N ASP A 66 -12.44 15.29 7.89
CA ASP A 66 -12.34 14.32 6.78
C ASP A 66 -10.89 13.85 6.52
N VAL A 67 -10.15 13.46 7.57
CA VAL A 67 -8.85 12.78 7.41
C VAL A 67 -9.02 11.27 7.34
N SER A 68 -8.30 10.65 6.40
CA SER A 68 -8.24 9.19 6.24
C SER A 68 -6.89 8.63 6.64
N TYR A 69 -6.90 7.43 7.21
CA TYR A 69 -5.70 6.70 7.60
C TYR A 69 -5.78 5.25 7.12
N ILE A 70 -4.61 4.64 6.92
CA ILE A 70 -4.51 3.23 6.51
C ILE A 70 -4.72 2.35 7.74
N ASN A 71 -5.75 1.50 7.68
CA ASN A 71 -6.07 0.53 8.73
C ASN A 71 -5.48 -0.85 8.44
N THR A 72 -5.55 -1.28 7.19
CA THR A 72 -5.10 -2.61 6.77
C THR A 72 -4.45 -2.51 5.40
N VAL A 73 -3.38 -3.29 5.19
CA VAL A 73 -2.76 -3.50 3.88
C VAL A 73 -2.87 -4.98 3.55
N GLU A 74 -3.32 -5.30 2.34
CA GLU A 74 -3.40 -6.66 1.83
C GLU A 74 -2.45 -6.82 0.64
N ILE A 75 -1.77 -7.96 0.60
CA ILE A 75 -0.91 -8.36 -0.51
C ILE A 75 -1.32 -9.75 -0.99
N GLU A 76 -1.56 -9.85 -2.29
CA GLU A 76 -1.65 -11.10 -3.04
C GLU A 76 -0.45 -11.11 -4.00
N LEU A 77 0.46 -12.07 -3.89
CA LEU A 77 1.59 -12.19 -4.81
C LEU A 77 1.85 -13.69 -5.08
N GLY A 78 1.61 -14.11 -6.32
CA GLY A 78 1.54 -15.53 -6.67
C GLY A 78 0.47 -16.28 -5.85
N GLN A 79 0.90 -17.27 -5.05
CA GLN A 79 0.01 -18.08 -4.19
C GLN A 79 -0.16 -17.51 -2.77
N HIS A 80 0.64 -16.51 -2.39
CA HIS A 80 0.67 -16.00 -1.02
C HIS A 80 -0.30 -14.83 -0.87
N LYS A 81 -1.11 -14.86 0.19
CA LYS A 81 -2.08 -13.82 0.51
C LYS A 81 -2.03 -13.48 1.99
N TYR A 82 -1.63 -12.26 2.30
CA TYR A 82 -1.48 -11.80 3.68
C TYR A 82 -2.14 -10.44 3.86
N SER A 83 -2.72 -10.22 5.03
CA SER A 83 -3.12 -8.88 5.50
C SER A 83 -2.21 -8.45 6.65
N ILE A 84 -1.81 -7.19 6.67
CA ILE A 84 -1.12 -6.53 7.78
C ILE A 84 -2.06 -5.46 8.31
N ASP A 85 -2.51 -5.59 9.56
CA ASP A 85 -3.28 -4.53 10.20
C ASP A 85 -2.38 -3.45 10.81
N ARG A 86 -3.01 -2.35 11.23
CA ARG A 86 -2.32 -1.21 11.85
C ARG A 86 -1.59 -1.57 13.15
N ASP A 87 -2.05 -2.60 13.85
CA ASP A 87 -1.44 -3.14 15.07
C ASP A 87 -0.31 -4.13 14.78
N ARG A 88 0.05 -4.28 13.49
CA ARG A 88 1.15 -5.12 12.96
C ARG A 88 0.84 -6.61 13.03
N VAL A 89 -0.43 -6.97 13.20
CA VAL A 89 -0.85 -8.37 13.12
C VAL A 89 -0.87 -8.78 11.66
N ILE A 90 -0.16 -9.86 11.36
CA ILE A 90 -0.13 -10.45 10.02
C ILE A 90 -1.01 -11.68 10.03
N THR A 91 -1.94 -11.72 9.09
CA THR A 91 -2.93 -12.79 8.97
C THR A 91 -2.86 -13.40 7.58
N ASP A 92 -2.78 -14.72 7.52
CA ASP A 92 -2.95 -15.47 6.27
C ASP A 92 -4.42 -15.45 5.86
N TRP A 93 -4.69 -15.01 4.63
CA TRP A 93 -6.04 -14.72 4.19
C TRP A 93 -6.86 -15.98 3.93
N ASP A 94 -6.21 -17.07 3.51
CA ASP A 94 -6.89 -18.32 3.17
C ASP A 94 -7.24 -19.14 4.43
N THR A 95 -6.43 -19.01 5.49
CA THR A 95 -6.60 -19.77 6.75
C THR A 95 -7.18 -18.94 7.89
N GLY A 96 -7.00 -17.62 7.88
CA GLY A 96 -7.29 -16.72 9.00
C GLY A 96 -6.31 -16.84 10.17
N GLU A 97 -5.22 -17.59 10.01
CA GLU A 97 -4.22 -17.78 11.06
C GLU A 97 -3.30 -16.56 11.17
N HIS A 98 -2.94 -16.19 12.39
CA HIS A 98 -1.94 -15.16 12.63
C HIS A 98 -0.54 -15.74 12.40
N ILE A 99 0.26 -15.06 11.57
CA ILE A 99 1.63 -15.43 11.28
C ILE A 99 2.53 -14.88 12.38
N ALA A 100 3.29 -15.78 13.03
CA ALA A 100 4.34 -15.37 13.95
C ALA A 100 5.48 -14.72 13.16
N VAL A 101 5.66 -13.41 13.35
CA VAL A 101 6.73 -12.66 12.69
C VAL A 101 7.97 -12.72 13.56
N PRO A 102 9.12 -13.18 13.05
CA PRO A 102 10.36 -13.12 13.80
C PRO A 102 10.72 -11.64 14.05
N SER A 103 11.05 -11.31 15.31
CA SER A 103 11.68 -10.04 15.62
C SER A 103 13.05 -9.99 14.97
N TYR A 104 13.35 -8.90 14.27
CA TYR A 104 14.58 -8.76 13.52
C TYR A 104 15.76 -8.46 14.46
N GLU A 105 16.64 -9.45 14.69
CA GLU A 105 18.01 -9.22 15.17
C GLU A 105 18.99 -9.33 13.99
N GLU A 106 19.02 -8.28 13.16
CA GLU A 106 20.06 -7.86 12.18
C GLU A 106 20.72 -8.85 11.21
N THR A 107 20.54 -10.17 11.29
CA THR A 107 21.51 -11.09 10.66
C THR A 107 20.97 -12.15 9.72
N GLU A 108 19.70 -12.52 9.71
CA GLU A 108 19.18 -13.45 8.70
C GLU A 108 17.76 -13.06 8.27
N HIS A 109 17.55 -12.85 6.97
CA HIS A 109 16.22 -12.75 6.38
C HIS A 109 15.55 -14.11 6.56
N VAL A 110 14.82 -14.31 7.66
CA VAL A 110 14.21 -15.60 7.97
C VAL A 110 13.13 -15.90 6.94
N PRO A 111 13.31 -16.89 6.06
CA PRO A 111 12.31 -17.19 5.07
C PRO A 111 11.05 -17.71 5.76
N VAL A 112 9.90 -17.12 5.42
CA VAL A 112 8.59 -17.61 5.85
C VAL A 112 8.15 -18.73 4.91
N ASP A 113 8.43 -18.58 3.61
CA ASP A 113 8.30 -19.64 2.62
C ASP A 113 9.24 -19.39 1.42
N GLY A 114 10.27 -20.21 1.25
CA GLY A 114 11.17 -20.13 0.10
C GLY A 114 11.82 -18.74 -0.08
N PRO A 115 11.59 -18.01 -1.20
CA PRO A 115 12.15 -16.68 -1.42
C PRO A 115 11.48 -15.55 -0.62
N TRP A 116 10.42 -15.86 0.13
CA TRP A 116 9.61 -14.88 0.86
C TRP A 116 10.08 -14.69 2.28
N THR A 117 10.22 -13.43 2.69
CA THR A 117 10.57 -13.06 4.05
C THR A 117 9.56 -12.04 4.54
N ILE A 118 9.00 -12.31 5.71
CA ILE A 118 8.21 -11.35 6.48
C ILE A 118 8.96 -11.11 7.78
N PHE A 119 9.26 -9.85 8.08
CA PHE A 119 9.99 -9.49 9.29
C PHE A 119 9.47 -8.19 9.87
N PHE A 120 9.70 -8.02 11.16
CA PHE A 120 9.34 -6.84 11.90
C PHE A 120 10.60 -6.11 12.37
N ASP A 121 10.75 -4.86 11.94
CA ASP A 121 11.74 -3.95 12.47
C ASP A 121 11.22 -3.37 13.79
N GLU A 122 11.79 -3.82 14.91
CA GLU A 122 11.38 -3.37 16.24
C GLU A 122 11.75 -1.92 16.54
N TYR A 123 12.78 -1.39 15.87
CA TYR A 123 13.26 -0.03 16.13
C TYR A 123 12.36 1.01 15.47
N ASP A 124 12.06 0.81 14.19
CA ASP A 124 11.19 1.71 13.42
C ASP A 124 9.72 1.32 13.49
N GLU A 125 9.38 0.19 14.12
CA GLU A 125 8.04 -0.38 14.22
C GLU A 125 7.38 -0.65 12.85
N ILE A 126 8.17 -1.10 11.87
CA ILE A 126 7.74 -1.34 10.49
C ILE A 126 7.67 -2.84 10.20
N VAL A 127 6.56 -3.27 9.58
CA VAL A 127 6.44 -4.61 9.00
C VAL A 127 6.95 -4.57 7.56
N TYR A 128 7.79 -5.54 7.19
CA TYR A 128 8.29 -5.72 5.83
C TYR A 128 7.87 -7.08 5.27
N ILE A 129 7.44 -7.09 4.00
CA ILE A 129 7.29 -8.28 3.16
C ILE A 129 8.22 -8.12 1.97
N THR A 130 9.18 -9.05 1.83
CA THR A 130 10.18 -9.01 0.76
C THR A 130 10.25 -10.33 0.01
N VAL A 131 10.59 -10.27 -1.28
CA VAL A 131 10.83 -11.46 -2.10
C VAL A 131 12.19 -11.38 -2.77
N TRP A 132 13.09 -12.29 -2.39
CA TRP A 132 14.46 -12.38 -2.91
C TRP A 132 14.58 -13.50 -3.96
N PRO A 133 15.37 -13.35 -5.05
CA PRO A 133 16.21 -12.23 -5.43
C PRO A 133 15.49 -11.16 -6.26
N ILE A 134 14.18 -11.27 -6.46
CA ILE A 134 13.49 -10.40 -7.42
C ILE A 134 13.51 -8.94 -6.98
N GLY A 135 13.51 -8.65 -5.68
CA GLY A 135 13.61 -7.28 -5.14
C GLY A 135 12.25 -6.60 -4.97
N PHE A 136 11.21 -7.39 -4.79
CA PHE A 136 9.89 -6.92 -4.36
C PHE A 136 9.95 -6.60 -2.86
N GLU A 137 9.42 -5.46 -2.47
CA GLU A 137 9.41 -4.99 -1.08
C GLU A 137 8.15 -4.17 -0.82
N LEU A 138 7.37 -4.59 0.18
CA LEU A 138 6.24 -3.85 0.73
C LEU A 138 6.53 -3.60 2.21
N SER A 139 6.41 -2.36 2.65
CA SER A 139 6.53 -2.02 4.07
C SER A 139 5.35 -1.20 4.56
N PHE A 140 4.94 -1.45 5.80
CA PHE A 140 3.85 -0.73 6.44
C PHE A 140 4.24 -0.30 7.86
N HIS A 141 4.23 1.02 8.06
CA HIS A 141 4.44 1.66 9.34
C HIS A 141 3.08 1.96 9.99
N GLY A 142 2.41 0.93 10.53
CA GLY A 142 1.00 1.00 10.95
C GLY A 142 0.70 2.00 12.07
N ARG A 143 1.24 1.77 13.28
CA ARG A 143 0.98 2.64 14.43
C ARG A 143 1.68 3.99 14.36
N GLY A 144 2.85 4.07 13.73
CA GLY A 144 3.54 5.33 13.56
C GLY A 144 3.01 6.13 12.38
N THR A 145 3.84 6.30 11.35
CA THR A 145 3.53 7.28 10.29
C THR A 145 2.35 6.95 9.38
N GLY A 146 1.75 5.76 9.51
CA GLY A 146 0.68 5.26 8.64
C GLY A 146 1.12 5.01 7.19
N ARG A 147 2.43 5.05 6.90
CA ARG A 147 2.96 4.99 5.54
C ARG A 147 3.05 3.56 5.03
N VAL A 148 2.59 3.38 3.80
CA VAL A 148 2.87 2.19 2.98
C VAL A 148 3.92 2.57 1.95
N HIS A 149 5.03 1.85 1.93
CA HIS A 149 6.02 1.95 0.86
C HIS A 149 5.92 0.71 0.00
N PHE A 150 5.76 0.89 -1.31
CA PHE A 150 5.78 -0.22 -2.25
C PHE A 150 6.87 -0.05 -3.30
N LYS A 151 7.78 -1.03 -3.36
CA LYS A 151 8.92 -1.05 -4.26
C LYS A 151 8.90 -2.33 -5.07
N ILE A 152 8.92 -2.14 -6.39
CA ILE A 152 8.97 -3.22 -7.36
C ILE A 152 10.22 -3.12 -8.25
N PRO A 153 10.70 -4.25 -8.79
CA PRO A 153 11.88 -4.27 -9.65
C PRO A 153 11.65 -3.51 -10.96
N GLN A 154 12.70 -2.87 -11.49
CA GLN A 154 12.61 -2.12 -12.74
C GLN A 154 12.18 -2.97 -13.96
N SER A 155 12.32 -4.29 -13.88
CA SER A 155 11.86 -5.21 -14.91
C SER A 155 10.33 -5.31 -15.02
N TYR A 156 9.59 -4.79 -14.03
CA TYR A 156 8.14 -4.57 -14.10
C TYR A 156 7.75 -3.32 -14.89
N LYS A 157 8.71 -2.44 -15.21
CA LYS A 157 8.44 -1.19 -15.93
C LYS A 157 7.83 -1.46 -17.31
N GLY A 158 6.73 -0.76 -17.62
CA GLY A 158 5.98 -0.91 -18.87
C GLY A 158 5.17 -2.21 -18.98
N LYS A 159 5.03 -2.96 -17.89
CA LYS A 159 4.04 -4.04 -17.78
C LYS A 159 2.66 -3.45 -17.49
N GLU A 160 1.61 -4.27 -17.56
CA GLU A 160 0.22 -3.85 -17.32
C GLU A 160 -0.06 -3.64 -15.81
N ILE A 161 0.62 -2.65 -15.23
CA ILE A 161 0.42 -2.20 -13.86
C ILE A 161 -0.64 -1.09 -13.84
N ALA A 162 -1.53 -1.16 -12.87
CA ALA A 162 -2.52 -0.12 -12.59
C ALA A 162 -2.76 0.00 -11.08
N GLY A 163 -3.44 1.04 -10.64
CA GLY A 163 -3.70 1.32 -9.22
C GLY A 163 -3.37 2.76 -8.85
N MET A 164 -3.54 3.08 -7.57
CA MET A 164 -3.14 4.36 -6.99
C MET A 164 -1.64 4.68 -7.19
N CYS A 165 -0.79 3.67 -7.36
CA CYS A 165 0.63 3.86 -7.63
C CYS A 165 0.95 4.18 -9.12
N GLY A 166 -0.06 4.38 -9.98
CA GLY A 166 0.15 4.74 -11.39
C GLY A 166 0.43 3.53 -12.29
N ASN A 167 1.03 3.76 -13.46
CA ASN A 167 1.18 2.74 -14.50
C ASN A 167 2.62 2.17 -14.63
N PHE A 168 3.59 2.80 -13.96
CA PHE A 168 5.00 2.42 -13.94
C PHE A 168 5.64 2.27 -15.35
N ASN A 169 5.48 3.26 -16.21
CA ASN A 169 6.07 3.26 -17.55
C ASN A 169 7.26 4.23 -17.70
N GLY A 170 7.53 5.07 -16.68
CA GLY A 170 8.60 6.05 -16.66
C GLY A 170 8.17 7.49 -16.91
N ASP A 171 6.89 7.75 -17.08
CA ASP A 171 6.33 9.06 -17.38
C ASP A 171 5.32 9.49 -16.29
N PRO A 172 5.70 10.37 -15.36
CA PRO A 172 4.77 10.83 -14.32
C PRO A 172 3.58 11.62 -14.86
N ASP A 173 3.61 12.10 -16.11
CA ASP A 173 2.51 12.88 -16.68
C ASP A 173 1.33 12.01 -17.15
N ASP A 174 1.52 10.69 -17.27
CA ASP A 174 0.49 9.75 -17.72
C ASP A 174 0.06 8.70 -16.69
N ASP A 175 0.59 8.78 -15.46
CA ASP A 175 0.13 8.01 -14.31
C ASP A 175 -1.37 8.17 -14.07
N PHE A 176 -1.92 9.35 -14.38
CA PHE A 176 -3.35 9.55 -14.52
C PHE A 176 -3.75 9.35 -15.99
N PRO A 177 -4.70 8.44 -16.29
CA PRO A 177 -5.29 8.30 -17.61
C PRO A 177 -5.77 9.64 -18.17
N GLU A 178 -5.65 9.82 -19.48
CA GLU A 178 -5.96 11.09 -20.16
C GLU A 178 -7.36 11.64 -19.83
N PHE A 179 -8.35 10.76 -19.73
CA PHE A 179 -9.72 11.17 -19.41
C PHE A 179 -9.87 11.74 -17.99
N ILE A 180 -8.95 11.44 -17.06
CA ILE A 180 -8.97 11.92 -15.66
C ILE A 180 -8.27 13.27 -15.51
N ARG A 181 -7.23 13.55 -16.32
CA ARG A 181 -6.38 14.74 -16.16
C ARG A 181 -7.12 16.08 -16.28
N ASN A 182 -8.29 16.10 -16.93
CA ASN A 182 -9.08 17.32 -17.16
C ASN A 182 -10.14 17.61 -16.07
N TYR A 183 -10.23 16.78 -15.03
CA TYR A 183 -11.15 17.04 -13.92
C TYR A 183 -10.63 18.16 -13.00
N VAL A 184 -11.54 18.82 -12.29
CA VAL A 184 -11.18 19.88 -11.30
C VAL A 184 -10.32 19.32 -10.17
N ASN A 185 -10.56 18.06 -9.78
CA ASN A 185 -9.73 17.32 -8.83
C ASN A 185 -9.42 15.93 -9.42
N PRO A 186 -8.37 15.82 -10.26
CA PRO A 186 -8.01 14.56 -10.90
C PRO A 186 -7.65 13.47 -9.89
N GLY A 187 -6.95 13.82 -8.80
CA GLY A 187 -6.57 12.88 -7.75
C GLY A 187 -7.78 12.21 -7.08
N ARG A 188 -8.80 13.00 -6.72
CA ARG A 188 -10.04 12.45 -6.15
C ARG A 188 -10.75 11.50 -7.11
N VAL A 189 -10.84 11.84 -8.40
CA VAL A 189 -11.46 10.97 -9.41
C VAL A 189 -10.63 9.71 -9.62
N PHE A 190 -9.30 9.84 -9.64
CA PHE A 190 -8.36 8.72 -9.70
C PHE A 190 -8.52 7.77 -8.52
N GLY A 191 -8.68 8.29 -7.30
CA GLY A 191 -9.01 7.49 -6.11
C GLY A 191 -10.35 6.77 -6.26
N MET A 192 -11.39 7.47 -6.70
CA MET A 192 -12.72 6.88 -6.86
C MET A 192 -12.76 5.70 -7.84
N ILE A 193 -11.99 5.72 -8.93
CA ILE A 193 -11.97 4.61 -9.90
C ILE A 193 -11.14 3.41 -9.42
N HIS A 194 -10.28 3.59 -8.41
CA HIS A 194 -9.50 2.53 -7.79
C HIS A 194 -10.08 2.06 -6.44
N SER A 195 -11.21 2.63 -6.01
CA SER A 195 -12.00 2.15 -4.89
C SER A 195 -12.69 0.82 -5.21
N THR A 196 -12.71 -0.12 -4.26
CA THR A 196 -13.45 -1.38 -4.39
C THR A 196 -14.68 -1.44 -3.50
N PHE A 197 -14.48 -1.37 -2.18
CA PHE A 197 -15.55 -1.38 -1.17
C PHE A 197 -15.38 -0.17 -0.25
N CYS A 198 -16.48 0.51 0.07
CA CYS A 198 -16.48 1.63 1.00
C CYS A 198 -17.28 1.26 2.23
N ASP A 199 -16.78 1.61 3.41
CA ASP A 199 -17.57 1.47 4.63
C ASP A 199 -18.69 2.51 4.58
N ILE A 200 -19.93 2.05 4.78
CA ILE A 200 -21.17 2.86 4.68
C ILE A 200 -21.61 3.31 6.08
#